data_AF-A0A962XGK0-F1
#
_entry.id   AF-A0A962XGK0-F1
#
_cell.length_a   1.000
_cell.length_b   1.000
_cell.length_c   1.000
_cell.angle_alpha   90.00
_cell.angle_beta   90.00
_cell.angle_gamma   90.00
#
_symmetry.space_group_name_H-M   'P 1'
#
loop_
_entity.id
_entity.type
_entity.pdbx_description
1 polymer ?
#
loop_
_entity_poly.entity_id
_entity_poly.type
_entity_poly.pdbx_seq_one_letter_code
_entity_poly.pdbx_strand_id
1 'polypeptide(L)'
;MKNHFSLILLSTLQCNADCEYCFENKTADRLTLDRLGEMMRKVLDYMVEKSLSAVTIYWQGGEAMLLPPSWYEQAHDLIQQEAEARGKQVFHSLQSNMLAYSSRWNAIIAK
;
A
#
# COMPACT_ATOMS: atom_id res chain seq x y z
N MET A 1 -16.36 -14.22 -13.73
CA MET A 1 -15.04 -14.65 -13.23
C MET A 1 -14.50 -13.54 -12.34
N LYS A 2 -13.86 -13.86 -11.20
CA LYS A 2 -13.28 -12.84 -10.31
C LYS A 2 -12.02 -12.27 -10.99
N ASN A 3 -12.17 -11.19 -11.76
CA ASN A 3 -11.07 -10.50 -12.45
C ASN A 3 -10.35 -9.48 -11.55
N HIS A 4 -10.26 -9.79 -10.25
CA HIS A 4 -9.82 -8.85 -9.22
C HIS A 4 -8.69 -9.46 -8.39
N PHE A 5 -7.54 -8.79 -8.38
CA PHE A 5 -6.37 -9.17 -7.59
C PHE A 5 -6.43 -8.47 -6.23
N SER A 6 -6.07 -9.19 -5.16
CA SER A 6 -5.95 -8.59 -3.82
C SER A 6 -4.50 -8.65 -3.39
N LEU A 7 -3.93 -7.49 -3.05
CA LEU A 7 -2.54 -7.35 -2.63
C LEU A 7 -2.48 -6.72 -1.25
N ILE A 8 -1.82 -7.38 -0.30
CA ILE A 8 -1.48 -6.77 1.00
C ILE A 8 -0.04 -6.28 0.92
N LEU A 9 0.19 -5.01 1.23
CA LEU A 9 1.53 -4.40 1.29
C LEU A 9 1.79 -3.82 2.66
N LEU A 10 2.92 -4.20 3.25
CA LEU A 10 3.42 -3.61 4.49
C LEU A 10 4.37 -2.47 4.11
N SER A 11 3.92 -1.23 4.27
CA SER A 11 4.76 -0.05 3.96
C SER A 11 5.90 0.12 4.97
N THR A 12 5.73 -0.40 6.18
CA THR A 12 6.74 -0.46 7.24
C THR A 12 6.46 -1.60 8.22
N LEU A 13 7.49 -2.07 8.91
CA LEU A 13 7.36 -2.97 10.07
C LEU A 13 7.45 -2.23 11.42
N GLN A 14 7.63 -0.89 11.40
CA GLN A 14 7.58 -0.09 12.62
C GLN A 14 6.15 -0.06 13.16
N CYS A 15 5.97 -0.13 14.48
CA CYS A 15 4.69 0.05 15.16
C CYS A 15 4.90 0.85 16.46
N ASN A 16 3.98 1.74 16.78
CA ASN A 16 3.96 2.52 18.02
C ASN A 16 3.03 1.94 19.10
N ALA A 17 2.45 0.77 18.86
CA ALA A 17 1.66 0.01 19.83
C ALA A 17 2.40 -1.26 20.25
N ASP A 18 2.12 -1.73 21.47
CA ASP A 18 2.64 -2.99 22.01
C ASP A 18 1.54 -4.00 22.32
N CYS A 19 0.74 -4.33 21.31
CA CYS A 19 -0.35 -5.28 21.45
C CYS A 19 0.21 -6.66 21.81
N GLU A 20 -0.24 -7.23 22.93
CA GLU A 20 0.18 -8.55 23.44
C GLU A 20 -0.03 -9.69 22.43
N TYR A 21 -1.05 -9.56 21.59
CA TYR A 21 -1.42 -10.54 20.55
C TYR A 21 -0.80 -10.25 19.17
N CYS A 22 0.12 -9.29 19.05
CA CYS A 22 0.73 -8.98 17.77
C CYS A 22 1.73 -10.07 17.35
N PHE A 23 1.49 -10.71 16.21
CA PHE A 23 2.39 -11.74 15.66
C PHE A 23 3.52 -11.16 14.79
N GLU A 24 3.45 -9.88 14.42
CA GLU A 24 4.45 -9.23 13.55
C GLU A 24 5.75 -8.93 14.30
N ASN A 25 6.88 -9.25 13.67
CA ASN A 25 8.19 -8.86 14.20
C ASN A 25 8.49 -7.40 13.85
N LYS A 26 8.39 -6.51 14.84
CA LYS A 26 8.58 -5.06 14.65
C LYS A 26 10.04 -4.74 14.37
N THR A 27 10.33 -4.17 13.21
CA THR A 27 11.68 -3.70 12.83
C THR A 27 11.64 -2.25 12.37
N ALA A 28 12.81 -1.67 12.10
CA ALA A 28 12.92 -0.33 11.53
C ALA A 28 12.62 -0.28 10.01
N ASP A 29 12.31 -1.41 9.37
CA ASP A 29 12.21 -1.53 7.92
C ASP A 29 11.07 -0.70 7.34
N ARG A 30 11.34 -0.10 6.17
CA ARG A 30 10.42 0.72 5.41
C ARG A 30 10.53 0.35 3.93
N LEU A 31 9.39 0.27 3.25
CA LEU A 31 9.36 0.06 1.81
C LEU A 31 9.84 1.35 1.12
N THR A 32 10.85 1.24 0.26
CA THR A 32 11.30 2.36 -0.57
C THR A 32 10.40 2.51 -1.79
N LEU A 33 10.30 3.73 -2.35
CA LEU A 33 9.51 3.97 -3.56
C LEU A 33 10.08 3.23 -4.78
N ASP A 34 11.41 3.12 -4.90
CA ASP A 34 12.04 2.35 -5.98
C ASP A 34 11.64 0.87 -5.94
N ARG A 35 11.67 0.28 -4.73
CA ARG A 35 11.28 -1.12 -4.53
C ARG A 35 9.78 -1.32 -4.75
N LEU A 36 8.96 -0.36 -4.28
CA LEU A 36 7.52 -0.36 -4.57
C LEU A 36 7.28 -0.35 -6.08
N GLY A 37 7.97 0.52 -6.84
CA GLY A 37 7.81 0.58 -8.28
C GLY A 37 8.22 -0.72 -8.99
N GLU A 38 9.32 -1.35 -8.57
CA GLU A 38 9.69 -2.66 -9.10
C GLU A 38 8.63 -3.73 -8.80
N MET A 39 8.11 -3.77 -7.57
CA MET A 39 7.05 -4.70 -7.18
C MET A 39 5.78 -4.48 -7.99
N MET A 40 5.37 -3.22 -8.16
CA MET A 40 4.12 -2.88 -8.85
C MET A 40 4.20 -3.16 -10.35
N ARG A 41 5.35 -2.91 -11.00
CA ARG A 41 5.56 -3.36 -12.39
C ARG A 41 5.35 -4.87 -12.52
N LYS A 42 5.97 -5.67 -11.66
CA LYS A 42 5.83 -7.14 -11.69
C LYS A 42 4.39 -7.59 -11.45
N VAL A 43 3.69 -7.00 -10.48
CA VAL A 43 2.28 -7.32 -10.18
C VAL A 43 1.40 -6.97 -11.38
N LEU A 44 1.58 -5.79 -11.97
CA LEU A 44 0.73 -5.33 -13.07
C LEU A 44 1.03 -6.08 -14.37
N ASP A 45 2.30 -6.44 -14.63
CA ASP A 45 2.69 -7.32 -15.75
C ASP A 45 2.02 -8.69 -15.63
N TYR A 46 2.02 -9.26 -14.41
CA TYR A 46 1.28 -10.50 -14.12
C TYR A 46 -0.23 -10.34 -14.36
N MET A 47 -0.83 -9.21 -13.97
CA MET A 47 -2.24 -8.94 -14.24
C MET A 47 -2.55 -8.81 -15.74
N VAL A 48 -1.61 -8.30 -16.55
CA VAL A 48 -1.72 -8.32 -18.02
C VAL A 48 -1.72 -9.77 -18.51
N GLU A 49 -0.73 -10.57 -18.12
CA GLU A 49 -0.62 -11.98 -18.52
C GLU A 49 -1.87 -12.80 -18.15
N LYS A 50 -2.44 -12.56 -16.97
CA LYS A 50 -3.62 -13.27 -16.47
C LYS A 50 -4.96 -12.63 -16.85
N SER A 51 -4.96 -11.58 -17.67
CA SER A 51 -6.19 -10.87 -18.08
C SER A 51 -7.05 -10.40 -16.90
N LEU A 52 -6.40 -9.98 -15.80
CA LEU A 52 -7.05 -9.38 -14.63
C LEU A 52 -7.28 -7.88 -14.87
N SER A 53 -8.42 -7.35 -14.42
CA SER A 53 -8.80 -5.95 -14.72
C SER A 53 -8.46 -4.98 -13.60
N ALA A 54 -8.50 -5.44 -12.34
CA ALA A 54 -8.39 -4.56 -11.19
C ALA A 54 -7.56 -5.18 -10.07
N VAL A 55 -6.94 -4.33 -9.25
CA VAL A 55 -6.28 -4.71 -8.00
C VAL A 55 -6.75 -3.83 -6.85
N THR A 56 -7.00 -4.42 -5.68
CA THR A 56 -7.08 -3.67 -4.42
C THR A 56 -5.79 -3.87 -3.64
N ILE A 57 -5.15 -2.76 -3.30
CA ILE A 57 -3.99 -2.71 -2.43
C ILE A 57 -4.45 -2.38 -1.01
N TYR A 58 -4.25 -3.32 -0.10
CA TYR A 58 -4.46 -3.15 1.32
C TYR A 58 -3.14 -2.73 1.95
N TRP A 59 -3.00 -1.43 2.20
CA TRP A 59 -1.88 -0.86 2.94
C TRP A 59 -2.00 -1.25 4.40
N GLN A 60 -1.03 -2.07 4.83
CA GLN A 60 -0.81 -2.50 6.20
C GLN A 60 0.62 -2.13 6.59
N GLY A 61 1.09 -2.76 7.66
CA GLY A 61 2.39 -2.53 8.29
C GLY A 61 2.20 -2.44 9.79
N GLY A 62 3.29 -2.55 10.55
CA GLY A 62 3.22 -2.48 12.01
C GLY A 62 2.29 -1.34 12.47
N GLU A 63 2.56 -0.13 11.98
CA GLU A 63 1.59 0.97 11.89
C GLU A 63 1.88 1.83 10.66
N ALA A 64 0.99 1.77 9.67
CA ALA A 64 1.12 2.46 8.39
C ALA A 64 1.26 3.99 8.54
N MET A 65 0.60 4.60 9.54
CA MET A 65 0.61 6.05 9.74
C MET A 65 1.90 6.61 10.37
N LEU A 66 2.89 5.74 10.65
CA LEU A 66 4.24 6.17 11.05
C LEU A 66 5.09 6.68 9.87
N LEU A 67 4.73 6.33 8.63
CA LEU A 67 5.29 7.00 7.46
C LEU A 67 4.57 8.35 7.23
N PRO A 68 5.24 9.35 6.64
CA PRO A 68 4.60 10.64 6.36
C PRO A 68 3.53 10.49 5.25
N PRO A 69 2.42 11.26 5.28
CA PRO A 69 1.42 11.28 4.21
C PRO A 69 2.01 11.48 2.81
N SER A 70 3.04 12.31 2.69
CA SER A 70 3.74 12.58 1.42
C SER A 70 4.35 11.33 0.78
N TRP A 71 4.70 10.32 1.57
CA TRP A 71 5.17 9.04 1.03
C TRP A 71 4.02 8.29 0.33
N TYR A 72 2.81 8.32 0.90
CA TYR A 72 1.62 7.70 0.30
C TYR A 72 1.13 8.46 -0.93
N GLU A 73 1.29 9.79 -0.97
CA GLU A 73 1.05 10.59 -2.19
C GLU A 73 1.96 10.12 -3.32
N GLN A 74 3.27 10.06 -3.07
CA GLN A 74 4.26 9.61 -4.07
C GLN A 74 4.04 8.15 -4.48
N ALA A 75 3.69 7.27 -3.52
CA ALA A 75 3.37 5.88 -3.79
C ALA A 75 2.11 5.75 -4.67
N HIS A 76 1.06 6.52 -4.37
CA HIS A 76 -0.17 6.54 -5.15
C HIS A 76 0.09 7.01 -6.59
N ASP A 77 0.80 8.12 -6.77
CA ASP A 77 1.10 8.66 -8.10
C ASP A 77 1.91 7.66 -8.94
N LEU A 78 2.92 7.03 -8.33
CA LEU A 78 3.72 5.98 -8.97
C LEU A 78 2.85 4.79 -9.40
N ILE A 79 2.01 4.30 -8.50
CA ILE A 79 1.14 3.13 -8.76
C ILE A 79 0.13 3.46 -9.86
N GLN A 80 -0.48 4.64 -9.79
CA GLN A 80 -1.46 5.10 -10.76
C GLN A 80 -0.84 5.18 -12.16
N GLN A 81 0.35 5.78 -12.29
CA GLN A 81 1.06 5.85 -13.57
C GLN A 81 1.36 4.47 -14.16
N GLU A 82 1.87 3.53 -13.35
CA GLU A 82 2.20 2.18 -13.81
C GLU A 82 0.96 1.36 -14.21
N ALA A 83 -0.17 1.59 -13.50
CA ALA A 83 -1.45 0.94 -13.77
C ALA A 83 -2.12 1.49 -15.04
N GLU A 84 -2.12 2.81 -15.23
CA GLU A 84 -2.63 3.46 -16.44
C GLU A 84 -1.90 2.99 -17.70
N ALA A 85 -0.56 2.88 -17.63
CA ALA A 85 0.26 2.36 -18.72
C ALA A 85 -0.12 0.92 -19.16
N ARG A 86 -0.81 0.17 -18.30
CA ARG A 86 -1.27 -1.21 -18.54
C ARG A 86 -2.79 -1.36 -18.59
N GLY A 87 -3.53 -0.25 -18.55
CA GLY A 87 -4.99 -0.23 -18.55
C GLY A 87 -5.60 -0.99 -17.36
N LYS A 88 -5.01 -0.89 -16.16
CA LYS A 88 -5.49 -1.56 -14.94
C LYS A 88 -6.15 -0.56 -13.98
N GLN A 89 -7.17 -1.03 -13.28
CA GLN A 89 -7.79 -0.26 -12.19
C GLN A 89 -7.11 -0.58 -10.86
N VAL A 90 -6.86 0.44 -10.05
CA VAL A 90 -6.28 0.28 -8.72
C VAL A 90 -7.24 0.88 -7.70
N PHE A 91 -7.49 0.14 -6.63
CA PHE A 91 -8.20 0.60 -5.45
C PHE A 91 -7.26 0.50 -4.25
N HIS A 92 -7.42 1.41 -3.30
CA HIS A 92 -6.61 1.42 -2.08
C HIS A 92 -7.49 1.21 -0.86
N SER A 93 -6.91 0.61 0.17
CA SER A 93 -7.50 0.50 1.49
C SER A 93 -6.37 0.61 2.51
N LEU A 94 -6.64 1.23 3.66
CA LEU A 94 -5.66 1.46 4.71
C LEU A 94 -6.11 0.79 6.01
N GLN A 95 -5.20 0.07 6.64
CA GLN A 95 -5.36 -0.45 8.00
C GLN A 95 -4.43 0.32 8.94
N SER A 96 -4.96 0.77 10.08
CA SER A 96 -4.21 1.55 11.07
C SER A 96 -4.78 1.33 12.47
N ASN A 97 -3.91 1.41 13.48
CA ASN A 97 -4.25 1.51 14.89
C ASN A 97 -4.71 2.93 15.30
N MET A 98 -4.62 3.90 14.38
CA MET A 98 -5.04 5.30 14.53
C MET A 98 -4.28 6.13 15.58
N LEU A 99 -3.26 5.60 16.25
CA LEU A 99 -2.50 6.33 17.28
C LEU A 99 -1.67 7.47 16.70
N ALA A 100 -1.20 7.34 15.45
CA ALA A 100 -0.44 8.37 14.75
C ALA A 100 -1.30 9.26 13.84
N TYR A 101 -2.63 9.12 13.91
CA TYR A 101 -3.55 9.93 13.12
C TYR A 101 -3.48 11.41 13.52
N SER A 102 -3.59 12.27 12.51
CA SER A 102 -3.88 13.70 12.64
C SER A 102 -4.49 14.18 11.33
N SER A 103 -5.02 15.42 11.31
CA SER A 103 -5.71 15.99 10.15
C SER A 103 -4.88 16.02 8.85
N ARG A 104 -3.54 15.91 8.95
CA ARG A 104 -2.64 15.75 7.80
C ARG A 104 -2.96 14.53 6.92
N TRP A 105 -3.66 13.53 7.47
CA TRP A 105 -4.03 12.31 6.76
C TRP A 105 -5.35 12.41 5.99
N ASN A 106 -6.14 13.46 6.21
CA ASN A 106 -7.48 13.56 5.62
C ASN A 106 -7.43 13.52 4.09
N ALA A 107 -6.45 14.18 3.48
CA ALA A 107 -6.28 14.17 2.02
C ALA A 107 -5.93 12.77 1.48
N ILE A 108 -5.24 11.94 2.26
CA ILE A 108 -4.87 10.57 1.85
C ILE A 108 -6.08 9.64 1.99
N ILE A 109 -6.81 9.75 3.09
CA ILE A 109 -7.94 8.85 3.40
C ILE A 109 -9.16 9.16 2.53
N ALA A 110 -9.33 10.41 2.10
CA ALA A 110 -10.44 10.82 1.24
C ALA A 110 -10.24 10.51 -0.25
N LYS A 111 -9.03 10.09 -0.67
CA LYS A 111 -8.74 9.61 -2.04
C LYS A 111 -9.26 8.20 -2.23
#